data_AF-A0A382XZF8-F1
#
_entry.id   AF-A0A382XZF8-F1
#
_cell.length_a   1.000
_cell.length_b   1.000
_cell.length_c   1.000
_cell.angle_alpha   90.00
_cell.angle_beta   90.00
_cell.angle_gamma   90.00
#
_symmetry.space_group_name_H-M   'P 1'
#
loop_
_entity.id
_entity.type
_entity.pdbx_description
1 polymer ?
#
loop_
_entity_poly.entity_id
_entity_poly.type
_entity_poly.pdbx_seq_one_letter_code
_entity_poly.pdbx_strand_id
1 'polypeptide(L)'
;TSSGNVGAFRRQEPRRHHVQDALEAVLAGREVKVKSTKAFGCAIHLPNPGEAPVPVKLTFHQHIEPLLQQNCLECHHKGGGGPFALETYKQVKGWAKMIAEVVEEKRMPPWNADPKVGHFRNARGLSAVEIQRISNWVNAGAPQGNPAKAPPQLTWDTDLGLGKPDHVIKLPSFDVPAEGRIPYRYIRVKTNFKENKWVRAAEFVSNTPELVHHTLTFLDRPRWGRREADEPWMPRFNPISVLQGAPRNEYGYWMRRNQKYLRDFMV
;
A
#
# COMPACT_ATOMS: atom_id res chain seq x y z
N THR A 1 -1.35 -7.78 23.63
CA THR A 1 -0.87 -7.56 22.25
C THR A 1 -1.26 -8.75 21.40
N SER A 2 -2.33 -8.64 20.62
CA SER A 2 -2.94 -9.72 19.84
C SER A 2 -2.84 -9.44 18.33
N SER A 3 -2.56 -10.53 17.60
CA SER A 3 -2.68 -10.78 16.13
C SER A 3 -2.10 -9.80 15.11
N GLY A 4 -1.25 -10.32 14.22
CA GLY A 4 -1.45 -10.16 12.77
C GLY A 4 -0.95 -8.89 12.07
N ASN A 5 -0.31 -7.95 12.77
CA ASN A 5 0.21 -6.74 12.11
C ASN A 5 1.35 -7.09 11.13
N VAL A 6 1.04 -7.16 9.84
CA VAL A 6 1.99 -6.89 8.76
C VAL A 6 2.50 -5.46 9.00
N GLY A 7 3.76 -5.31 9.42
CA GLY A 7 4.34 -4.04 9.89
C GLY A 7 4.45 -3.88 11.42
N ALA A 8 4.12 -4.89 12.24
CA ALA A 8 4.40 -4.83 13.67
C ALA A 8 5.89 -4.85 13.97
N PHE A 9 6.23 -4.17 15.08
CA PHE A 9 7.53 -4.16 15.75
C PHE A 9 8.20 -5.55 15.74
N ARG A 10 9.11 -5.76 14.78
CA ARG A 10 10.02 -6.90 14.77
C ARG A 10 11.09 -6.63 15.82
N ARG A 11 11.33 -7.59 16.71
CA ARG A 11 12.48 -7.50 17.63
C ARG A 11 13.77 -7.61 16.82
N GLN A 12 14.83 -6.94 17.27
CA GLN A 12 16.15 -7.06 16.64
C GLN A 12 16.64 -8.51 16.65
N GLU A 13 16.38 -9.24 17.73
CA GLU A 13 16.72 -10.66 17.83
C GLU A 13 15.53 -11.53 18.28
N PRO A 14 15.39 -12.74 17.73
CA PRO A 14 14.42 -13.72 18.21
C PRO A 14 14.81 -14.21 19.61
N ARG A 15 13.83 -14.34 20.51
CA ARG A 15 14.06 -14.97 21.83
C ARG A 15 13.91 -16.50 21.81
N ARG A 16 13.40 -17.05 20.70
CA ARG A 16 13.06 -18.46 20.53
C ARG A 16 13.28 -18.86 19.08
N HIS A 17 13.90 -20.00 18.85
CA HIS A 17 14.27 -20.49 17.52
C HIS A 17 13.48 -21.76 17.17
N HIS A 18 12.14 -21.69 17.24
CA HIS A 18 11.26 -22.85 17.17
C HIS A 18 11.54 -23.84 16.03
N VAL A 19 11.84 -23.35 14.81
CA VAL A 19 12.13 -24.21 13.66
C VAL A 19 13.51 -24.86 13.78
N GLN A 20 14.53 -24.09 14.17
CA GLN A 20 15.90 -24.60 14.35
C GLN A 20 15.94 -25.65 15.46
N ASP A 21 15.35 -25.34 16.63
CA ASP A 21 15.29 -26.25 17.78
C ASP A 21 14.59 -27.58 17.41
N ALA A 22 13.53 -27.51 16.60
CA ALA A 22 12.82 -28.69 16.13
C ALA A 22 13.66 -29.52 15.14
N LEU A 23 14.34 -28.88 14.19
CA LEU A 23 15.23 -29.56 13.24
C LEU A 23 16.39 -30.24 13.96
N GLU A 24 17.04 -29.56 14.91
CA GLU A 24 18.13 -30.13 15.72
C GLU A 24 17.67 -31.29 16.60
N ALA A 25 16.44 -31.27 17.11
CA ALA A 25 15.87 -32.38 17.86
C ALA A 25 15.64 -33.60 16.94
N VAL A 26 15.02 -33.40 15.77
CA VAL A 26 14.78 -34.47 14.79
C VAL A 26 16.08 -35.09 14.29
N LEU A 27 17.07 -34.27 13.90
CA LEU A 27 18.37 -34.74 13.44
C LEU A 27 19.14 -35.53 14.51
N ALA A 28 18.93 -35.19 15.79
CA ALA A 28 19.52 -35.89 16.92
C ALA A 28 18.68 -37.06 17.45
N GLY A 29 17.58 -37.43 16.80
CA GLY A 29 16.68 -38.50 17.24
C GLY A 29 15.96 -38.22 18.57
N ARG A 30 15.86 -36.94 18.97
CA ARG A 30 15.22 -36.50 20.22
C ARG A 30 13.78 -36.06 19.96
N GLU A 31 12.93 -36.12 20.99
CA GLU A 31 11.57 -35.61 20.91
C GLU A 31 11.55 -34.07 20.74
N VAL A 32 10.74 -33.59 19.80
CA VAL A 32 10.51 -32.15 19.59
C VAL A 32 9.63 -31.60 20.73
N LYS A 33 10.24 -30.80 21.62
CA LYS A 33 9.56 -30.22 22.80
C LYS A 33 8.38 -29.30 22.46
N VAL A 34 8.50 -28.50 21.40
CA VAL A 34 7.44 -27.59 20.94
C VAL A 34 6.95 -28.08 19.58
N LYS A 35 5.93 -28.94 19.59
CA LYS A 35 5.40 -29.59 18.38
C LYS A 35 4.63 -28.64 17.47
N SER A 36 4.10 -27.54 18.01
CA SER A 36 3.36 -26.53 17.26
C SER A 36 3.52 -25.15 17.91
N THR A 37 3.53 -24.11 17.10
CA THR A 37 3.53 -22.71 17.54
C THR A 37 2.79 -21.84 16.53
N LYS A 38 2.23 -20.71 16.98
CA LYS A 38 1.57 -19.77 16.09
C LYS A 38 2.62 -19.01 15.29
N ALA A 39 2.61 -19.16 13.97
CA ALA A 39 3.46 -18.37 13.09
C ALA A 39 3.00 -16.90 13.08
N PHE A 40 3.94 -15.98 13.19
CA PHE A 40 3.73 -14.54 12.98
C PHE A 40 4.41 -14.17 11.67
N GLY A 41 3.62 -13.83 10.65
CA GLY A 41 4.14 -13.57 9.31
C GLY A 41 3.07 -13.83 8.26
N CYS A 42 3.49 -13.89 6.99
CA CYS A 42 2.51 -14.04 5.92
C CYS A 42 1.89 -15.44 5.87
N ALA A 43 0.55 -15.52 5.74
CA ALA A 43 -0.14 -16.77 5.48
C ALA A 43 0.22 -17.28 4.08
N ILE A 44 1.10 -18.29 4.00
CA ILE A 44 1.41 -18.98 2.75
C ILE A 44 0.32 -20.02 2.50
N HIS A 45 -0.38 -19.90 1.37
CA HIS A 45 -1.37 -20.90 0.97
C HIS A 45 -0.68 -22.07 0.24
N LEU A 46 -0.47 -23.17 0.96
CA LEU A 46 -0.20 -24.47 0.34
C LEU A 46 -1.53 -25.18 0.06
N PRO A 47 -1.69 -25.87 -1.10
CA PRO A 47 -2.85 -26.70 -1.34
C PRO A 47 -2.93 -27.81 -0.29
N ASN A 48 -4.08 -27.95 0.38
CA ASN A 48 -4.32 -29.09 1.28
C ASN A 48 -4.52 -30.35 0.43
N PRO A 49 -3.72 -31.42 0.63
CA PRO A 49 -3.99 -32.70 -0.02
C PRO A 49 -5.33 -33.26 0.50
N GLY A 50 -6.30 -33.48 -0.39
CA GLY A 50 -7.54 -34.21 -0.09
C GLY A 50 -8.76 -33.39 0.30
N GLU A 51 -8.68 -32.05 0.36
CA GLU A 51 -9.83 -31.20 0.66
C GLU A 51 -10.48 -30.72 -0.65
N ALA A 52 -11.65 -31.27 -0.98
CA ALA A 52 -12.39 -30.88 -2.18
C ALA A 52 -12.99 -29.47 -2.00
N PRO A 53 -12.82 -28.57 -2.98
CA PRO A 53 -13.44 -27.25 -2.96
C PRO A 53 -14.94 -27.29 -2.68
N VAL A 54 -15.41 -26.44 -1.75
CA VAL A 54 -16.85 -26.17 -1.61
C VAL A 54 -17.34 -25.57 -2.93
N PRO A 55 -18.45 -26.08 -3.54
CA PRO A 55 -18.94 -25.62 -4.83
C PRO A 55 -19.52 -24.22 -4.73
N VAL A 56 -18.66 -23.21 -4.77
CA VAL A 56 -19.04 -21.81 -4.90
C VAL A 56 -18.73 -21.37 -6.34
N LYS A 57 -19.72 -20.80 -7.03
CA LYS A 57 -19.59 -20.26 -8.40
C LYS A 57 -18.68 -19.01 -8.51
N LEU A 58 -17.93 -18.67 -7.46
CA LEU A 58 -17.00 -17.55 -7.47
C LEU A 58 -15.69 -17.99 -8.13
N THR A 59 -15.14 -17.13 -8.97
CA THR A 59 -13.92 -17.39 -9.73
C THR A 59 -13.08 -16.13 -9.81
N PHE A 60 -11.77 -16.30 -9.96
CA PHE A 60 -10.83 -15.18 -9.98
C PHE A 60 -11.21 -14.15 -11.05
N HIS A 61 -11.22 -14.56 -12.32
CA HIS A 61 -11.40 -13.64 -13.45
C HIS A 61 -12.74 -12.91 -13.43
N GLN A 62 -13.83 -13.62 -13.12
CA GLN A 62 -15.16 -13.02 -13.18
C GLN A 62 -15.51 -12.20 -11.92
N HIS A 63 -14.99 -12.57 -10.74
CA HIS A 63 -15.54 -12.07 -9.47
C HIS A 63 -14.53 -11.37 -8.55
N ILE A 64 -13.24 -11.73 -8.61
CA ILE A 64 -12.20 -11.24 -7.70
C ILE A 64 -11.30 -10.24 -8.39
N GLU A 65 -10.90 -10.51 -9.64
CA GLU A 65 -10.06 -9.62 -10.43
C GLU A 65 -10.64 -8.19 -10.53
N PRO A 66 -11.95 -7.98 -10.77
CA PRO A 66 -12.51 -6.62 -10.75
C PRO A 66 -12.37 -5.91 -9.39
N LEU A 67 -12.53 -6.65 -8.29
CA LEU A 67 -12.36 -6.10 -6.94
C LEU A 67 -10.92 -5.67 -6.68
N LEU A 68 -9.96 -6.50 -7.11
CA LEU A 68 -8.54 -6.17 -6.98
C LEU A 68 -8.17 -4.99 -7.88
N GLN A 69 -8.64 -4.95 -9.13
CA GLN A 69 -8.40 -3.82 -10.04
C GLN A 69 -8.89 -2.50 -9.43
N GLN A 70 -10.05 -2.50 -8.80
CA GLN A 70 -10.65 -1.30 -8.22
C GLN A 70 -9.96 -0.85 -6.92
N ASN A 71 -9.55 -1.79 -6.07
CA ASN A 71 -9.21 -1.49 -4.67
C ASN A 71 -7.76 -1.78 -4.29
N CYS A 72 -7.03 -2.54 -5.09
CA CYS A 72 -5.71 -3.07 -4.73
C CYS A 72 -4.64 -2.71 -5.76
N LEU A 73 -4.93 -2.84 -7.06
CA LEU A 73 -3.89 -2.76 -8.09
C LEU A 73 -3.33 -1.36 -8.30
N GLU A 74 -3.94 -0.31 -7.78
CA GLU A 74 -3.34 1.04 -7.79
C GLU A 74 -2.00 1.08 -7.04
N CYS A 75 -1.83 0.23 -6.03
CA CYS A 75 -0.56 0.08 -5.30
C CYS A 75 0.10 -1.28 -5.60
N HIS A 76 -0.69 -2.35 -5.70
CA HIS A 76 -0.21 -3.72 -5.89
C HIS A 76 -0.05 -4.09 -7.37
N HIS A 77 0.72 -3.30 -8.12
CA HIS A 77 1.13 -3.58 -9.49
C HIS A 77 2.64 -3.45 -9.63
N LYS A 78 3.21 -3.94 -10.73
CA LYS A 78 4.63 -3.74 -11.02
C LYS A 78 4.95 -2.24 -11.10
N GLY A 79 5.87 -1.77 -10.24
CA GLY A 79 6.26 -0.37 -10.14
C GLY A 79 5.35 0.50 -9.25
N GLY A 80 4.30 -0.09 -8.66
CA GLY A 80 3.45 0.58 -7.68
C GLY A 80 4.07 0.63 -6.28
N GLY A 81 3.44 1.37 -5.37
CA GLY A 81 3.91 1.53 -3.98
C GLY A 81 3.65 0.33 -3.06
N GLY A 82 2.97 -0.72 -3.55
CA GLY A 82 2.76 -1.96 -2.81
C GLY A 82 4.00 -2.86 -2.83
N PRO A 83 4.28 -3.62 -1.76
CA PRO A 83 5.51 -4.42 -1.65
C PRO A 83 5.56 -5.62 -2.62
N PHE A 84 4.44 -5.97 -3.27
CA PHE A 84 4.34 -7.03 -4.26
C PHE A 84 3.16 -6.79 -5.22
N ALA A 85 3.26 -7.34 -6.42
CA ALA A 85 2.24 -7.24 -7.46
C ALA A 85 1.13 -8.30 -7.31
N LEU A 86 -0.09 -7.93 -7.69
CA LEU A 86 -1.31 -8.77 -7.69
C LEU A 86 -2.00 -8.81 -9.06
N GLU A 87 -1.25 -8.55 -10.14
CA GLU A 87 -1.79 -8.38 -11.50
C GLU A 87 -2.20 -9.70 -12.17
N THR A 88 -1.68 -10.83 -11.70
CA THR A 88 -1.95 -12.15 -12.28
C THR A 88 -2.60 -13.09 -11.28
N TYR A 89 -3.42 -14.01 -11.78
CA TYR A 89 -4.02 -15.08 -10.95
C TYR A 89 -2.97 -15.83 -10.11
N LYS A 90 -1.79 -16.14 -10.70
CA LYS A 90 -0.73 -16.87 -9.99
C LYS A 90 -0.21 -16.09 -8.78
N GLN A 91 -0.02 -14.79 -8.93
CA GLN A 91 0.38 -13.91 -7.82
C GLN A 91 -0.72 -13.89 -6.75
N VAL A 92 -1.97 -13.62 -7.14
CA VAL A 92 -3.10 -13.52 -6.22
C VAL A 92 -3.34 -14.84 -5.48
N LYS A 93 -3.27 -15.98 -6.17
CA LYS A 93 -3.44 -17.31 -5.57
C LYS A 93 -2.40 -17.57 -4.49
N GLY A 94 -1.15 -17.17 -4.70
CA GLY A 94 -0.07 -17.32 -3.71
C GLY A 94 -0.35 -16.57 -2.40
N TRP A 95 -1.06 -15.45 -2.49
CA TRP A 95 -1.43 -14.58 -1.36
C TRP A 95 -2.89 -14.73 -0.91
N ALA A 96 -3.66 -15.66 -1.46
CA ALA A 96 -5.12 -15.69 -1.32
C ALA A 96 -5.59 -15.67 0.15
N LYS A 97 -5.02 -16.53 1.01
CA LYS A 97 -5.33 -16.56 2.46
C LYS A 97 -4.97 -15.26 3.16
N MET A 98 -3.80 -14.69 2.84
CA MET A 98 -3.39 -13.39 3.36
C MET A 98 -4.33 -12.28 2.91
N ILE A 99 -4.75 -12.26 1.64
CA ILE A 99 -5.69 -11.27 1.10
C ILE A 99 -7.02 -11.34 1.88
N ALA A 100 -7.57 -12.53 2.10
CA ALA A 100 -8.79 -12.68 2.90
C ALA A 100 -8.60 -12.13 4.33
N GLU A 101 -7.53 -12.53 5.02
CA GLU A 101 -7.23 -12.08 6.38
C GLU A 101 -7.11 -10.55 6.48
N VAL A 102 -6.29 -9.93 5.61
CA VAL A 102 -6.03 -8.47 5.69
C VAL A 102 -7.27 -7.65 5.36
N VAL A 103 -8.15 -8.19 4.51
CA VAL A 103 -9.39 -7.54 4.10
C VAL A 103 -10.48 -7.73 5.17
N GLU A 104 -10.59 -8.90 5.77
CA GLU A 104 -11.48 -9.18 6.90
C GLU A 104 -11.15 -8.30 8.11
N GLU A 105 -9.86 -8.15 8.42
CA GLU A 105 -9.38 -7.27 9.49
C GLU A 105 -9.39 -5.78 9.09
N LYS A 106 -9.82 -5.45 7.86
CA LYS A 106 -9.87 -4.09 7.31
C LYS A 106 -8.53 -3.35 7.38
N ARG A 107 -7.42 -4.09 7.37
CA ARG A 107 -6.07 -3.54 7.22
C ARG A 107 -5.83 -3.08 5.79
N MET A 108 -6.48 -3.73 4.83
CA MET A 108 -6.45 -3.37 3.42
C MET A 108 -7.88 -3.26 2.85
N PRO A 109 -8.11 -2.32 1.93
CA PRO A 109 -7.20 -1.22 1.56
C PRO A 109 -7.04 -0.23 2.72
N PRO A 110 -5.92 0.50 2.79
CA PRO A 110 -5.72 1.50 3.85
C PRO A 110 -6.74 2.63 3.65
N TRP A 111 -7.81 2.61 4.44
CA TRP A 111 -8.89 3.58 4.35
C TRP A 111 -9.46 3.86 5.75
N ASN A 112 -9.07 4.99 6.32
CA ASN A 112 -9.44 5.36 7.69
C ASN A 112 -10.78 6.12 7.78
N ALA A 113 -11.37 6.50 6.66
CA ALA A 113 -12.60 7.30 6.69
C ALA A 113 -13.81 6.40 6.96
N ASP A 114 -14.56 6.73 8.02
CA ASP A 114 -15.77 5.99 8.39
C ASP A 114 -16.89 6.26 7.37
N PRO A 115 -17.38 5.24 6.65
CA PRO A 115 -18.45 5.40 5.67
C PRO A 115 -19.78 5.86 6.28
N LYS A 116 -19.96 5.80 7.61
CA LYS A 116 -21.15 6.31 8.31
C LYS A 116 -21.12 7.83 8.50
N VAL A 117 -19.95 8.44 8.51
CA VAL A 117 -19.77 9.88 8.75
C VAL A 117 -19.79 10.66 7.44
N GLY A 118 -19.26 10.08 6.37
CA GLY A 118 -19.29 10.69 5.04
C GLY A 118 -18.91 9.72 3.93
N HIS A 119 -19.44 10.00 2.75
CA HIS A 119 -19.10 9.25 1.54
C HIS A 119 -18.06 10.03 0.73
N PHE A 120 -16.88 9.45 0.63
CA PHE A 120 -15.79 9.99 -0.16
C PHE A 120 -15.80 9.34 -1.53
N ARG A 121 -15.64 10.15 -2.56
CA ARG A 121 -15.72 9.66 -3.92
C ARG A 121 -14.56 8.72 -4.32
N ASN A 122 -13.49 8.75 -3.54
CA ASN A 122 -12.32 7.87 -3.64
C ASN A 122 -12.21 6.90 -2.45
N ALA A 123 -13.33 6.58 -1.81
CA ALA A 123 -13.33 5.54 -0.78
C ALA A 123 -12.78 4.24 -1.36
N ARG A 124 -11.77 3.69 -0.70
CA ARG A 124 -11.14 2.40 -1.04
C ARG A 124 -11.62 1.27 -0.15
N GLY A 125 -12.59 1.50 0.73
CA GLY A 125 -13.10 0.46 1.61
C GLY A 125 -13.86 -0.60 0.82
N LEU A 126 -13.71 -1.86 1.22
CA LEU A 126 -14.54 -2.96 0.72
C LEU A 126 -15.81 -3.07 1.57
N SER A 127 -16.94 -3.29 0.91
CA SER A 127 -18.20 -3.61 1.58
C SER A 127 -18.15 -5.02 2.19
N ALA A 128 -19.01 -5.29 3.18
CA ALA A 128 -19.08 -6.61 3.81
C ALA A 128 -19.34 -7.74 2.79
N VAL A 129 -20.11 -7.47 1.73
CA VAL A 129 -20.40 -8.43 0.66
C VAL A 129 -19.15 -8.72 -0.18
N GLU A 130 -18.33 -7.71 -0.46
CA GLU A 130 -17.08 -7.89 -1.20
C GLU A 130 -16.03 -8.63 -0.39
N ILE A 131 -15.91 -8.31 0.91
CA ILE A 131 -15.07 -9.06 1.86
C ILE A 131 -15.50 -10.53 1.86
N GLN A 132 -16.78 -10.80 2.07
CA GLN A 132 -17.30 -12.17 2.08
C GLN A 132 -17.08 -12.91 0.76
N ARG A 133 -17.16 -12.20 -0.38
CA ARG A 133 -16.89 -12.76 -1.70
C ARG A 133 -15.44 -13.21 -1.82
N ILE A 134 -14.50 -12.41 -1.35
CA ILE A 134 -13.07 -12.77 -1.30
C ILE A 134 -12.90 -13.99 -0.40
N SER A 135 -13.40 -13.96 0.84
CA SER A 135 -13.28 -15.08 1.79
C SER A 135 -13.87 -16.38 1.24
N ASN A 136 -15.05 -16.33 0.64
CA ASN A 136 -15.71 -17.51 0.04
C ASN A 136 -14.91 -18.07 -1.15
N TRP A 137 -14.36 -17.21 -2.01
CA TRP A 137 -13.50 -17.65 -3.11
C TRP A 137 -12.21 -18.31 -2.60
N VAL A 138 -11.58 -17.76 -1.55
CA VAL A 138 -10.40 -18.36 -0.92
C VAL A 138 -10.73 -19.70 -0.28
N ASN A 139 -11.84 -19.81 0.44
CA ASN A 139 -12.30 -21.03 1.08
C ASN A 139 -12.67 -22.12 0.05
N ALA A 140 -13.11 -21.73 -1.14
CA ALA A 140 -13.33 -22.63 -2.28
C ALA A 140 -12.02 -23.02 -3.01
N GLY A 141 -10.84 -22.78 -2.43
CA GLY A 141 -9.56 -23.14 -3.03
C GLY A 141 -9.07 -22.18 -4.12
N ALA A 142 -9.60 -20.95 -4.14
CA ALA A 142 -9.22 -19.88 -5.04
C ALA A 142 -9.30 -20.26 -6.54
N PRO A 143 -10.45 -20.74 -7.06
CA PRO A 143 -10.58 -21.19 -8.44
C PRO A 143 -10.35 -20.05 -9.45
N GLN A 144 -9.59 -20.32 -10.52
CA GLN A 144 -9.25 -19.32 -11.54
C GLN A 144 -10.47 -18.87 -12.37
N GLY A 145 -11.29 -19.82 -12.80
CA GLY A 145 -12.36 -19.59 -13.77
C GLY A 145 -11.85 -19.35 -15.20
N ASN A 146 -12.74 -18.89 -16.07
CA ASN A 146 -12.45 -18.67 -17.49
C ASN A 146 -11.79 -17.29 -17.70
N PRO A 147 -10.56 -17.23 -18.26
CA PRO A 147 -9.90 -15.97 -18.60
C PRO A 147 -10.68 -15.07 -19.57
N ALA A 148 -11.56 -15.63 -20.42
CA ALA A 148 -12.41 -14.84 -21.30
C ALA A 148 -13.47 -14.01 -20.57
N LYS A 149 -13.67 -14.24 -19.26
CA LYS A 149 -14.53 -13.45 -18.38
C LYS A 149 -13.76 -12.44 -17.52
N ALA A 150 -12.46 -12.29 -17.75
CA ALA A 150 -11.64 -11.30 -17.05
C ALA A 150 -12.11 -9.88 -17.42
N PRO A 151 -12.07 -8.93 -16.48
CA PRO A 151 -12.15 -7.52 -16.82
C PRO A 151 -10.98 -7.13 -17.75
N PRO A 152 -11.11 -6.03 -18.52
CA PRO A 152 -9.98 -5.47 -19.26
C PRO A 152 -8.77 -5.27 -18.36
N GLN A 153 -7.58 -5.59 -18.84
CA GLN A 153 -6.37 -5.37 -18.06
C GLN A 153 -6.14 -3.87 -17.86
N LEU A 154 -5.76 -3.49 -16.64
CA LEU A 154 -5.32 -2.14 -16.37
C LEU A 154 -3.92 -1.94 -16.95
N THR A 155 -3.69 -0.76 -17.51
CA THR A 155 -2.37 -0.29 -17.90
C THR A 155 -1.95 0.84 -16.98
N TRP A 156 -0.68 0.82 -16.56
CA TRP A 156 -0.11 1.81 -15.66
C TRP A 156 0.77 2.75 -16.48
N ASP A 157 0.56 4.06 -16.32
CA ASP A 157 1.53 5.02 -16.84
C ASP A 157 2.72 5.08 -15.88
N THR A 158 3.92 4.95 -16.41
CA THR A 158 5.14 5.24 -15.66
C THR A 158 5.61 6.68 -15.82
N ASP A 159 4.93 7.45 -16.69
CA ASP A 159 5.21 8.85 -16.94
C ASP A 159 4.53 9.76 -15.90
N LEU A 160 4.99 11.01 -15.83
CA LEU A 160 4.49 12.00 -14.88
C LEU A 160 2.98 12.23 -15.05
N GLY A 161 2.22 11.89 -14.01
CA GLY A 161 0.75 11.87 -14.04
C GLY A 161 0.12 13.25 -14.26
N LEU A 162 0.85 14.33 -13.98
CA LEU A 162 0.43 15.72 -14.19
C LEU A 162 0.97 16.33 -15.51
N GLY A 163 1.59 15.51 -16.36
CA GLY A 163 2.22 15.90 -17.61
C GLY A 163 3.67 16.37 -17.43
N LYS A 164 4.26 16.91 -18.50
CA LYS A 164 5.63 17.42 -18.46
C LYS A 164 5.74 18.58 -17.46
N PRO A 165 6.69 18.53 -16.51
CA PRO A 165 6.84 19.55 -15.48
C PRO A 165 7.55 20.77 -16.06
N ASP A 166 7.09 21.95 -15.67
CA ASP A 166 7.74 23.21 -15.99
C ASP A 166 8.99 23.44 -15.11
N HIS A 167 9.03 22.81 -13.93
CA HIS A 167 10.12 22.92 -12.97
C HIS A 167 10.32 21.61 -12.20
N VAL A 168 11.56 21.16 -12.06
CA VAL A 168 11.91 19.92 -11.34
C VAL A 168 12.83 20.26 -10.18
N ILE A 169 12.42 19.90 -8.97
CA ILE A 169 13.23 20.02 -7.76
C ILE A 169 13.78 18.63 -7.45
N LYS A 170 15.11 18.46 -7.53
CA LYS A 170 15.77 17.21 -7.18
C LYS A 170 16.03 17.17 -5.68
N LEU A 171 15.65 16.06 -5.05
CA LEU A 171 16.04 15.76 -3.68
C LEU A 171 17.41 15.08 -3.65
N PRO A 172 18.23 15.28 -2.60
CA PRO A 172 19.43 14.50 -2.39
C PRO A 172 19.07 13.02 -2.17
N SER A 173 19.88 12.12 -2.74
CA SER A 173 19.79 10.68 -2.46
C SER A 173 20.31 10.39 -1.06
N PHE A 174 19.80 9.32 -0.46
CA PHE A 174 20.30 8.80 0.81
C PHE A 174 20.15 7.28 0.85
N ASP A 175 20.98 6.63 1.65
CA ASP A 175 20.94 5.18 1.81
C ASP A 175 19.83 4.78 2.78
N VAL A 176 19.06 3.76 2.38
CA VAL A 176 17.99 3.14 3.17
C VAL A 176 18.53 1.79 3.63
N PRO A 177 18.74 1.56 4.94
CA PRO A 177 19.10 0.25 5.45
C PRO A 177 18.07 -0.81 5.04
N ALA A 178 18.53 -2.01 4.67
CA ALA A 178 17.67 -3.12 4.29
C ALA A 178 16.72 -3.56 5.42
N GLU A 179 17.10 -3.31 6.66
CA GLU A 179 16.33 -3.65 7.85
C GLU A 179 16.32 -2.52 8.88
N GLY A 180 15.33 -2.54 9.76
CA GLY A 180 15.21 -1.61 10.87
C GLY A 180 14.23 -0.48 10.62
N ARG A 181 14.39 0.61 11.37
CA ARG A 181 13.51 1.79 11.32
C ARG A 181 14.32 3.01 10.95
N ILE A 182 13.77 3.80 10.05
CA ILE A 182 14.34 5.09 9.69
C ILE A 182 13.46 6.17 10.32
N PRO A 183 14.02 7.06 11.15
CA PRO A 183 13.31 8.25 11.61
C PRO A 183 12.82 9.09 10.43
N TYR A 184 11.78 9.91 10.64
CA TYR A 184 11.36 10.88 9.63
C TYR A 184 12.55 11.70 9.14
N ARG A 185 12.67 11.82 7.82
CA ARG A 185 13.71 12.61 7.17
C ARG A 185 13.12 13.96 6.80
N TYR A 186 13.66 15.02 7.39
CA TYR A 186 13.33 16.39 7.04
C TYR A 186 14.36 16.90 6.03
N ILE A 187 13.94 17.01 4.77
CA ILE A 187 14.82 17.44 3.68
C ILE A 187 14.36 18.82 3.22
N ARG A 188 15.20 19.83 3.43
CA ARG A 188 14.99 21.18 2.90
C ARG A 188 15.71 21.32 1.56
N VAL A 189 14.98 21.72 0.53
CA VAL A 189 15.53 21.98 -0.81
C VAL A 189 15.16 23.38 -1.26
N LYS A 190 16.12 24.09 -1.85
CA LYS A 190 15.87 25.40 -2.45
C LYS A 190 15.07 25.22 -3.74
N THR A 191 14.00 25.99 -3.87
CA THR A 191 13.16 25.98 -5.08
C THR A 191 13.85 26.60 -6.28
N ASN A 192 14.83 27.49 -6.06
CA ASN A 192 15.57 28.24 -7.10
C ASN A 192 14.67 29.05 -8.05
N PHE A 193 13.46 29.42 -7.62
CA PHE A 193 12.63 30.37 -8.36
C PHE A 193 13.28 31.75 -8.32
N LYS A 194 13.40 32.39 -9.49
CA LYS A 194 13.98 33.74 -9.62
C LYS A 194 12.97 34.85 -9.32
N GLU A 195 11.69 34.51 -9.29
CA GLU A 195 10.57 35.41 -9.08
C GLU A 195 9.41 34.64 -8.44
N ASN A 196 8.38 35.35 -7.97
CA ASN A 196 7.18 34.72 -7.44
C ASN A 196 6.47 33.93 -8.54
N LYS A 197 6.09 32.69 -8.24
CA LYS A 197 5.39 31.79 -9.17
C LYS A 197 4.09 31.30 -8.57
N TRP A 198 3.04 31.30 -9.38
CA TRP A 198 1.85 30.52 -9.11
C TRP A 198 2.15 29.05 -9.37
N VAL A 199 1.88 28.21 -8.39
CA VAL A 199 1.92 26.76 -8.56
C VAL A 199 0.48 26.32 -8.83
N ARG A 200 0.28 25.40 -9.79
CA ARG A 200 -1.04 24.80 -10.09
C ARG A 200 -1.14 23.33 -9.69
N ALA A 201 0.00 22.67 -9.60
CA ALA A 201 0.14 21.25 -9.35
C ALA A 201 1.58 20.97 -8.90
N ALA A 202 1.77 19.93 -8.10
CA ALA A 202 3.09 19.37 -7.82
C ALA A 202 2.96 17.85 -7.86
N GLU A 203 4.02 17.15 -8.21
CA GLU A 203 4.06 15.70 -8.23
C GLU A 203 5.34 15.24 -7.53
N PHE A 204 5.21 14.24 -6.65
CA PHE A 204 6.36 13.61 -6.02
C PHE A 204 6.69 12.32 -6.75
N VAL A 205 7.92 12.20 -7.20
CA VAL A 205 8.40 11.06 -7.97
C VAL A 205 9.59 10.46 -7.24
N SER A 206 9.51 9.17 -6.95
CA SER A 206 10.60 8.38 -6.40
C SER A 206 11.04 7.35 -7.42
N ASN A 207 12.35 7.13 -7.49
CA ASN A 207 12.95 6.01 -8.23
C ASN A 207 12.84 4.67 -7.49
N THR A 208 12.39 4.67 -6.23
CA THR A 208 12.16 3.49 -5.38
C THR A 208 10.82 3.65 -4.61
N PRO A 209 9.67 3.71 -5.32
CA PRO A 209 8.37 3.98 -4.73
C PRO A 209 7.97 2.97 -3.63
N GLU A 210 8.45 1.73 -3.72
CA GLU A 210 8.24 0.67 -2.73
C GLU A 210 8.85 0.96 -1.35
N LEU A 211 9.82 1.88 -1.26
CA LEU A 211 10.45 2.31 0.00
C LEU A 211 9.78 3.55 0.61
N VAL A 212 8.89 4.22 -0.14
CA VAL A 212 8.27 5.47 0.27
C VAL A 212 6.89 5.20 0.87
N HIS A 213 6.76 5.34 2.18
CA HIS A 213 5.47 5.16 2.84
C HIS A 213 4.53 6.37 2.70
N HIS A 214 5.06 7.59 2.78
CA HIS A 214 4.36 8.83 2.45
C HIS A 214 5.38 9.97 2.36
N THR A 215 4.99 11.06 1.69
CA THR A 215 5.75 12.31 1.69
C THR A 215 4.85 13.45 2.11
N LEU A 216 5.40 14.35 2.92
CA LEU A 216 4.71 15.57 3.33
C LEU A 216 5.55 16.74 2.83
N THR A 217 4.98 17.55 1.93
CA THR A 217 5.69 18.66 1.28
C THR A 217 5.16 19.99 1.79
N PHE A 218 6.07 20.87 2.19
CA PHE A 218 5.76 22.20 2.70
C PHE A 218 6.57 23.25 1.97
N LEU A 219 5.95 24.40 1.73
CA LEU A 219 6.66 25.59 1.28
C LEU A 219 7.18 26.33 2.51
N ASP A 220 8.51 26.39 2.64
CA ASP A 220 9.16 27.22 3.66
C ASP A 220 9.22 28.67 3.15
N ARG A 221 8.54 29.59 3.85
CA ARG A 221 8.49 31.01 3.47
C ARG A 221 9.60 31.78 4.19
N PRO A 222 10.33 32.68 3.50
CA PRO A 222 11.52 33.34 4.04
C PRO A 222 11.31 34.29 5.24
N ARG A 223 10.11 34.43 5.81
CA ARG A 223 9.89 35.20 7.05
C ARG A 223 8.85 34.52 7.92
N TRP A 224 9.30 33.86 8.99
CA TRP A 224 8.87 33.95 10.40
C TRP A 224 9.85 33.04 11.19
N GLY A 225 11.08 33.53 11.39
CA GLY A 225 12.15 32.86 12.14
C GLY A 225 12.84 31.72 11.39
N ARG A 226 14.17 31.84 11.15
CA ARG A 226 14.97 30.68 10.76
C ARG A 226 14.96 29.71 11.94
N ARG A 227 14.24 28.61 11.84
CA ARG A 227 14.34 27.50 12.80
C ARG A 227 15.32 26.46 12.27
N GLU A 228 16.19 26.00 13.16
CA GLU A 228 17.18 24.97 12.89
C GLU A 228 16.51 23.70 12.35
N ALA A 229 17.27 22.90 11.60
CA ALA A 229 16.74 21.77 10.84
C ALA A 229 16.26 20.59 11.71
N ASP A 230 16.48 20.66 13.03
CA ASP A 230 16.53 19.50 13.91
C ASP A 230 15.36 19.44 14.92
N GLU A 231 14.42 20.40 14.88
CA GLU A 231 13.22 20.35 15.73
C GLU A 231 12.13 19.43 15.12
N PRO A 232 11.55 18.50 15.89
CA PRO A 232 10.45 17.65 15.44
C PRO A 232 9.24 18.51 15.05
N TRP A 233 8.98 18.52 13.74
CA TRP A 233 7.96 19.31 13.08
C TRP A 233 6.54 18.89 13.50
N MET A 234 5.80 19.80 14.14
CA MET A 234 4.33 19.79 14.14
C MET A 234 3.84 21.10 13.49
N PRO A 235 2.97 21.06 12.48
CA PRO A 235 2.67 22.25 11.69
C PRO A 235 1.38 22.86 12.21
N ARG A 236 1.41 24.18 12.42
CA ARG A 236 0.20 25.00 12.52
C ARG A 236 -0.29 25.48 11.13
N PHE A 237 0.03 24.75 10.06
CA PHE A 237 -0.29 25.12 8.67
C PHE A 237 -0.72 23.93 7.81
N ASN A 238 -1.62 24.18 6.86
CA ASN A 238 -2.20 23.19 5.95
C ASN A 238 -1.12 22.57 5.03
N PRO A 239 -0.94 21.24 5.04
CA PRO A 239 0.00 20.54 4.15
C PRO A 239 -0.42 20.61 2.68
N ILE A 240 0.58 20.74 1.80
CA ILE A 240 0.47 20.22 0.44
C ILE A 240 0.69 18.70 0.55
N SER A 241 -0.38 17.98 0.86
CA SER A 241 -0.34 16.52 0.99
C SER A 241 -0.28 15.88 -0.40
N VAL A 242 0.88 15.34 -0.76
CA VAL A 242 1.08 14.58 -2.00
C VAL A 242 0.85 13.10 -1.70
N LEU A 243 -0.35 12.62 -1.95
CA LEU A 243 -0.64 11.17 -1.95
C LEU A 243 -0.53 10.66 -3.39
N GLN A 244 0.26 9.60 -3.61
CA GLN A 244 0.42 8.97 -4.94
C GLN A 244 -0.93 8.44 -5.46
N GLY A 245 -1.25 8.66 -6.76
CA GLY A 245 -2.37 7.98 -7.45
C GLY A 245 -3.43 8.81 -8.23
N ALA A 246 -3.08 9.83 -9.04
CA ALA A 246 -4.08 10.58 -9.84
C ALA A 246 -4.11 10.18 -11.34
N PRO A 247 -5.27 10.08 -12.03
CA PRO A 247 -5.36 9.71 -13.45
C PRO A 247 -5.42 10.94 -14.39
N ARG A 248 -4.88 10.73 -15.59
CA ARG A 248 -4.29 11.68 -16.57
C ARG A 248 -5.10 12.89 -17.09
N ASN A 249 -6.39 13.04 -16.77
CA ASN A 249 -7.26 14.05 -17.41
C ASN A 249 -7.90 15.06 -16.43
N GLU A 250 -7.39 15.24 -15.20
CA GLU A 250 -7.93 16.21 -14.23
C GLU A 250 -6.90 17.28 -13.84
N TYR A 251 -7.30 18.54 -14.01
CA TYR A 251 -6.49 19.71 -13.70
C TYR A 251 -7.06 20.40 -12.45
N GLY A 252 -6.30 20.39 -11.35
CA GLY A 252 -6.65 20.99 -10.05
C GLY A 252 -5.89 20.31 -8.90
N TYR A 253 -5.76 20.99 -7.75
CA TYR A 253 -5.01 20.47 -6.60
C TYR A 253 -5.73 19.34 -5.82
N TRP A 254 -5.03 18.20 -5.72
CA TRP A 254 -5.04 17.05 -4.79
C TRP A 254 -6.25 16.10 -4.61
N MET A 255 -5.90 14.80 -4.46
CA MET A 255 -6.68 13.57 -4.22
C MET A 255 -7.81 13.24 -5.23
N ARG A 256 -7.58 12.16 -6.00
CA ARG A 256 -8.42 11.55 -7.06
C ARG A 256 -9.92 11.52 -6.70
N ARG A 257 -10.93 11.70 -7.57
CA ARG A 257 -11.06 12.38 -8.88
C ARG A 257 -12.55 12.40 -9.34
N ASN A 258 -13.11 13.53 -9.88
CA ASN A 258 -14.42 14.04 -10.47
C ASN A 258 -15.41 14.96 -9.66
N GLN A 259 -15.02 16.22 -9.49
CA GLN A 259 -15.85 17.46 -9.59
C GLN A 259 -16.93 17.73 -8.52
N LYS A 260 -17.06 18.94 -7.93
CA LYS A 260 -16.96 20.31 -8.47
C LYS A 260 -16.43 21.30 -7.38
N TYR A 261 -15.47 22.13 -7.75
CA TYR A 261 -15.00 23.37 -7.09
C TYR A 261 -14.46 23.31 -5.64
N LEU A 262 -13.17 23.64 -5.49
CA LEU A 262 -12.74 24.58 -4.45
C LEU A 262 -12.05 25.74 -5.16
N ARG A 263 -12.75 26.88 -5.14
CA ARG A 263 -12.27 28.19 -5.56
C ARG A 263 -11.15 28.62 -4.60
N ASP A 264 -10.13 29.23 -5.20
CA ASP A 264 -9.19 30.15 -4.58
C ASP A 264 -8.12 29.57 -3.64
N PHE A 265 -6.87 29.63 -4.10
CA PHE A 265 -5.78 30.07 -3.23
C PHE A 265 -5.20 31.33 -3.83
N MET A 266 -5.41 32.44 -3.13
CA MET A 266 -4.75 33.72 -3.32
C MET A 266 -3.63 33.80 -2.27
N VAL A 267 -2.41 34.08 -2.71
CA VAL A 267 -1.36 34.71 -1.89
C VAL A 267 -0.69 35.76 -2.75
#